data_AF-C2KL50-F1
#
_entry.id   AF-C2KL50-F1
#
_cell.length_a   1.000
_cell.length_b   1.000
_cell.length_c   1.000
_cell.angle_alpha   90.00
_cell.angle_beta   90.00
_cell.angle_gamma   90.00
#
_symmetry.space_group_name_H-M   'P 1'
#
loop_
_entity.id
_entity.type
_entity.pdbx_description
1 polymer ?
#
loop_
_entity_poly.entity_id
_entity_poly.type
_entity_poly.pdbx_seq_one_letter_code
_entity_poly.pdbx_strand_id
1 'polypeptide(L)'
;MAGKVPEKLQHKEVIRLEMSALVQGTSMRGQFEARMRELMKEVTNSDDVILFIDEIHEIMGAGNAEGGMDAGNILKPALARGEFQLIGATTLNEYRKIEKDGAIARRFQPVQVEEPSKEETITILEGISERYEKYHYVTFSDSALQAAVELSDRYIPERFLPDKAIDLLDEAGSRKNLTMKVADPKTIQVNIEAADKLKQEAIDKEDFEKASYWRDQVNQLESQKAQVEAHPEMSKPQTVTEQDILKIVEDKTDIPVGALKENEANQLKDLDKNLSKHVIGQDEAVEKLAKAIRRNRIGLTKSGRPIGSFLFVGPTGVGKTETAKQLAKEMFGSKDAMDSFRHVRVHGKTYRF
;
A
#
# COMPACT_ATOMS: atom_id res chain seq x y z
N MET A 1 -3.26 22.50 -21.27
CA MET A 1 -2.47 22.77 -20.04
C MET A 1 -1.73 24.12 -20.07
N ALA A 2 -1.97 25.00 -21.04
CA ALA A 2 -1.41 26.36 -21.00
C ALA A 2 -2.01 27.17 -19.83
N GLY A 3 -1.17 27.81 -19.03
CA GLY A 3 -1.58 28.75 -17.97
C GLY A 3 -1.62 28.22 -16.53
N LYS A 4 -1.31 26.95 -16.26
CA LYS A 4 -1.23 26.42 -14.88
C LYS A 4 0.14 26.58 -14.21
N VAL A 5 1.16 27.02 -14.94
CA VAL A 5 2.52 27.22 -14.44
C VAL A 5 3.10 28.57 -14.88
N PRO A 6 3.99 29.18 -14.08
CA PRO A 6 4.71 30.39 -14.47
C PRO A 6 5.49 30.24 -15.78
N GLU A 7 5.67 31.34 -16.52
CA GLU A 7 6.37 31.38 -17.82
C GLU A 7 7.74 30.68 -17.80
N LYS A 8 8.52 30.87 -16.73
CA LYS A 8 9.84 30.24 -16.53
C LYS A 8 9.82 28.71 -16.51
N LEU A 9 8.67 28.07 -16.35
CA LEU A 9 8.51 26.61 -16.30
C LEU A 9 7.79 26.03 -17.53
N GLN A 10 7.30 26.85 -18.45
CA GLN A 10 6.43 26.36 -19.55
C GLN A 10 7.15 25.48 -20.58
N HIS A 11 8.47 25.60 -20.69
CA HIS A 11 9.30 24.85 -21.64
C HIS A 11 10.20 23.84 -20.98
N LYS A 12 9.94 23.50 -19.71
CA LYS A 12 10.76 22.52 -19.00
C LYS A 12 10.19 21.11 -19.13
N GLU A 13 11.06 20.15 -19.37
CA GLU A 13 10.78 18.73 -19.38
C GLU A 13 11.17 18.09 -18.05
N VAL A 14 10.28 17.26 -17.49
CA VAL A 14 10.58 16.49 -16.28
C VAL A 14 11.02 15.09 -16.70
N ILE A 15 12.28 14.76 -16.42
CA ILE A 15 12.87 13.46 -16.77
C ILE A 15 13.06 12.67 -15.49
N ARG A 16 12.38 11.51 -15.37
CA ARG A 16 12.61 10.57 -14.27
C ARG A 16 13.87 9.76 -14.52
N LEU A 17 14.78 9.77 -13.57
CA LEU A 17 15.96 8.91 -13.60
C LEU A 17 15.62 7.51 -13.09
N GLU A 18 15.81 6.51 -13.96
CA GLU A 18 15.71 5.10 -13.56
C GLU A 18 17.08 4.57 -13.14
N MET A 19 17.26 4.38 -11.82
CA MET A 19 18.53 3.93 -11.27
C MET A 19 18.98 2.58 -11.82
N SER A 20 18.05 1.65 -12.05
CA SER A 20 18.33 0.33 -12.64
C SER A 20 19.01 0.42 -14.01
N ALA A 21 18.64 1.38 -14.85
CA ALA A 21 19.23 1.58 -16.17
C ALA A 21 20.71 2.01 -16.08
N LEU A 22 21.08 2.76 -15.05
CA LEU A 22 22.47 3.16 -14.82
C LEU A 22 23.36 1.97 -14.41
N VAL A 23 22.80 1.01 -13.68
CA VAL A 23 23.51 -0.20 -13.23
C VAL A 23 23.58 -1.26 -14.32
N GLN A 24 22.58 -1.33 -15.20
CA GLN A 24 22.47 -2.37 -16.22
C GLN A 24 23.68 -2.39 -17.16
N GLY A 25 24.34 -3.54 -17.26
CA GLY A 25 25.55 -3.70 -18.09
C GLY A 25 26.80 -3.03 -17.52
N THR A 26 26.75 -2.55 -16.26
CA THR A 26 27.95 -2.14 -15.53
C THR A 26 28.46 -3.31 -14.70
N SER A 27 29.66 -3.80 -14.99
CA SER A 27 30.31 -4.88 -14.23
C SER A 27 31.30 -4.36 -13.20
N MET A 28 31.64 -3.07 -13.26
CA MET A 28 32.57 -2.41 -12.36
C MET A 28 32.03 -1.05 -11.91
N ARG A 29 32.26 -0.72 -10.63
CA ARG A 29 31.93 0.59 -10.01
C ARG A 29 32.35 1.80 -10.87
N GLY A 30 33.50 1.74 -11.52
CA GLY A 30 33.99 2.83 -12.38
C GLY A 30 33.12 3.13 -13.60
N GLN A 31 32.45 2.12 -14.16
CA GLN A 31 31.54 2.32 -15.31
C GLN A 31 30.27 3.05 -14.89
N PHE A 32 29.73 2.73 -13.71
CA PHE A 32 28.61 3.46 -13.13
C PHE A 32 28.97 4.93 -12.88
N GLU A 33 30.13 5.20 -12.26
CA GLU A 33 30.58 6.57 -12.03
C GLU A 33 30.76 7.35 -13.35
N ALA A 34 31.25 6.70 -14.40
CA ALA A 34 31.39 7.33 -15.72
C ALA A 34 30.03 7.74 -16.30
N ARG A 35 29.03 6.84 -16.25
CA ARG A 35 27.66 7.13 -16.70
C ARG A 35 27.02 8.25 -15.87
N MET A 36 27.23 8.26 -14.55
CA MET A 36 26.75 9.34 -13.70
C MET A 36 27.38 10.68 -14.08
N ARG A 37 28.69 10.72 -14.38
CA ARG A 37 29.34 11.96 -14.83
C ARG A 37 28.80 12.43 -16.19
N GLU A 38 28.51 11.51 -17.09
CA GLU A 38 27.91 11.81 -18.40
C GLU A 38 26.50 12.38 -18.24
N LEU A 39 25.65 11.72 -17.45
CA LEU A 39 24.33 12.21 -17.08
C LEU A 39 24.42 13.61 -16.46
N MET A 40 25.32 13.82 -15.50
CA MET A 40 25.50 15.13 -14.87
C MET A 40 25.91 16.21 -15.85
N LYS A 41 26.76 15.87 -16.83
CA LYS A 41 27.18 16.81 -17.87
C LYS A 41 26.02 17.16 -18.79
N GLU A 42 25.17 16.19 -19.12
CA GLU A 42 23.99 16.41 -19.96
C GLU A 42 22.97 17.32 -19.25
N VAL A 43 22.55 16.98 -18.03
CA VAL A 43 21.55 17.79 -17.29
C VAL A 43 22.06 19.18 -16.89
N THR A 44 23.37 19.38 -16.78
CA THR A 44 23.97 20.70 -16.52
C THR A 44 24.01 21.58 -17.77
N ASN A 45 24.06 20.99 -18.97
CA ASN A 45 24.05 21.74 -20.23
C ASN A 45 22.64 21.98 -20.78
N SER A 46 21.62 21.38 -20.16
CA SER A 46 20.22 21.47 -20.59
C SER A 46 19.43 22.37 -19.64
N ASP A 47 19.18 23.61 -20.06
CA ASP A 47 18.40 24.58 -19.29
C ASP A 47 16.89 24.25 -19.23
N ASP A 48 16.43 23.33 -20.07
CA ASP A 48 15.04 22.88 -20.19
C ASP A 48 14.74 21.63 -19.35
N VAL A 49 15.71 21.03 -18.66
CA VAL A 49 15.49 19.78 -17.93
C VAL A 49 15.29 20.00 -16.43
N ILE A 50 14.29 19.32 -15.87
CA ILE A 50 14.12 19.08 -14.43
C ILE A 50 14.30 17.58 -14.20
N LEU A 51 15.36 17.20 -13.48
CA LEU A 51 15.60 15.81 -13.13
C LEU A 51 14.67 15.39 -11.97
N PHE A 52 14.05 14.21 -12.07
CA PHE A 52 13.25 13.62 -11.00
C PHE A 52 13.85 12.30 -10.52
N ILE A 53 13.97 12.11 -9.21
CA ILE A 53 14.54 10.91 -8.58
C ILE A 53 13.63 10.45 -7.44
N ASP A 54 13.01 9.28 -7.57
CA ASP A 54 11.95 8.78 -6.66
C ASP A 54 12.49 8.35 -5.28
N GLU A 55 13.76 7.90 -5.23
CA GLU A 55 14.43 7.45 -4.01
C GLU A 55 15.81 8.11 -3.89
N ILE A 56 15.82 9.43 -3.77
CA ILE A 56 17.07 10.22 -3.80
C ILE A 56 18.07 9.82 -2.69
N HIS A 57 17.61 9.19 -1.63
CA HIS A 57 18.46 8.69 -0.56
C HIS A 57 19.37 7.53 -0.98
N GLU A 58 19.01 6.75 -2.02
CA GLU A 58 19.84 5.65 -2.52
C GLU A 58 21.17 6.15 -3.09
N ILE A 59 21.13 7.30 -3.76
CA ILE A 59 22.30 7.91 -4.40
C ILE A 59 23.01 8.94 -3.50
N MET A 60 22.31 9.47 -2.48
CA MET A 60 22.85 10.47 -1.55
C MET A 60 23.31 9.86 -0.21
N GLY A 61 22.97 8.60 0.07
CA GLY A 61 23.23 7.91 1.33
C GLY A 61 24.72 7.73 1.60
N ALA A 62 25.20 8.35 2.68
CA ALA A 62 26.59 8.36 3.10
C ALA A 62 27.20 6.95 3.26
N GLY A 63 27.97 6.51 2.26
CA GLY A 63 29.23 5.76 2.37
C GLY A 63 29.30 4.48 3.21
N ASN A 64 28.19 3.94 3.74
CA ASN A 64 28.22 2.91 4.80
C ASN A 64 27.52 1.60 4.44
N ALA A 65 27.07 1.41 3.20
CA ALA A 65 26.78 0.07 2.71
C ALA A 65 28.07 -0.48 2.10
N GLU A 66 28.67 -1.51 2.71
CA GLU A 66 29.65 -2.36 2.03
C GLU A 66 28.98 -2.90 0.75
N GLY A 67 29.22 -2.22 -0.39
CA GLY A 67 28.60 -2.54 -1.68
C GLY A 67 27.67 -1.48 -2.29
N GLY A 68 27.40 -0.34 -1.62
CA GLY A 68 26.55 0.73 -2.15
C GLY A 68 27.21 1.58 -3.24
N MET A 69 26.46 1.92 -4.27
CA MET A 69 26.89 2.80 -5.38
C MET A 69 26.90 4.26 -4.91
N ASP A 70 28.03 4.75 -4.39
CA ASP A 70 28.15 6.12 -3.86
C ASP A 70 28.25 7.18 -4.98
N ALA A 71 27.10 7.54 -5.57
CA ALA A 71 26.97 8.65 -6.51
C ALA A 71 27.01 10.04 -5.84
N GLY A 72 26.95 10.09 -4.50
CA GLY A 72 26.88 11.33 -3.73
C GLY A 72 28.08 12.25 -3.98
N ASN A 73 29.28 11.69 -4.18
CA ASN A 73 30.48 12.48 -4.47
C ASN A 73 30.43 13.18 -5.84
N ILE A 74 29.65 12.66 -6.80
CA ILE A 74 29.46 13.26 -8.13
C ILE A 74 28.34 14.32 -8.07
N LEU A 75 27.28 14.06 -7.32
CA LEU A 75 26.12 14.95 -7.22
C LEU A 75 26.35 16.17 -6.33
N LYS A 76 27.05 16.01 -5.20
CA LYS A 76 27.29 17.09 -4.22
C LYS A 76 27.84 18.37 -4.85
N PRO A 77 28.89 18.34 -5.70
CA PRO A 77 29.43 19.57 -6.31
C PRO A 77 28.43 20.27 -7.24
N ALA A 78 27.71 19.51 -8.08
CA ALA A 78 26.75 20.06 -9.03
C ALA A 78 25.53 20.68 -8.31
N LEU A 79 25.02 20.00 -7.28
CA LEU A 79 23.96 20.53 -6.42
C LEU A 79 24.40 21.77 -5.64
N ALA A 80 25.66 21.81 -5.19
CA ALA A 80 26.20 22.96 -4.48
C ALA A 80 26.31 24.22 -5.36
N ARG A 81 26.58 24.04 -6.65
CA ARG A 81 26.66 25.13 -7.64
C ARG A 81 25.29 25.54 -8.20
N GLY A 82 24.27 24.70 -8.05
CA GLY A 82 22.92 24.98 -8.57
C GLY A 82 22.86 24.94 -10.10
N GLU A 83 23.68 24.07 -10.71
CA GLU A 83 23.87 23.97 -12.17
C GLU A 83 22.71 23.30 -12.91
N PHE A 84 21.80 22.64 -12.19
CA PHE A 84 20.65 21.94 -12.76
C PHE A 84 19.51 21.93 -11.75
N GLN A 85 18.29 21.63 -12.22
CA GLN A 85 17.11 21.51 -11.37
C GLN A 85 16.81 20.05 -11.04
N LEU A 86 16.51 19.78 -9.78
CA LEU A 86 16.27 18.44 -9.26
C LEU A 86 15.04 18.44 -8.36
N ILE A 87 14.17 17.45 -8.55
CA ILE A 87 13.13 17.05 -7.61
C ILE A 87 13.49 15.65 -7.11
N GLY A 88 13.61 15.50 -5.80
CA GLY A 88 13.87 14.22 -5.15
C GLY A 88 12.70 13.84 -4.26
N ALA A 89 12.26 12.60 -4.32
CA ALA A 89 11.36 11.99 -3.35
C ALA A 89 12.13 11.04 -2.42
N THR A 90 11.64 10.92 -1.19
CA THR A 90 12.21 10.06 -0.13
C THR A 90 11.23 10.00 1.04
N THR A 91 11.33 8.96 1.87
CA THR A 91 10.57 8.95 3.13
C THR A 91 11.23 9.84 4.19
N LEU A 92 10.44 10.25 5.20
CA LEU A 92 10.94 11.02 6.34
C LEU A 92 12.10 10.34 7.08
N ASN A 93 12.07 9.01 7.15
CA ASN A 93 13.09 8.22 7.85
C ASN A 93 14.43 8.24 7.10
N GLU A 94 14.41 8.16 5.76
CA GLU A 94 15.64 8.27 4.97
C GLU A 94 16.13 9.72 4.87
N TYR A 95 15.22 10.70 4.78
CA TYR A 95 15.60 12.12 4.74
C TYR A 95 16.45 12.52 5.95
N ARG A 96 16.16 11.97 7.14
CA ARG A 96 16.99 12.16 8.35
C ARG A 96 18.45 11.71 8.19
N LYS A 97 18.75 10.80 7.25
CA LYS A 97 20.12 10.40 6.92
C LYS A 97 20.80 11.46 6.05
N ILE A 98 20.05 12.03 5.09
CA ILE A 98 20.51 13.10 4.19
C ILE A 98 20.72 14.41 4.97
N GLU A 99 19.80 14.75 5.89
CA GLU A 99 19.84 15.96 6.71
C GLU A 99 21.10 16.07 7.57
N LYS A 100 21.66 14.93 7.99
CA LYS A 100 22.94 14.88 8.73
C LYS A 100 24.13 15.36 7.92
N ASP A 101 24.06 15.31 6.59
CA ASP A 101 25.09 15.89 5.71
C ASP A 101 24.79 17.37 5.47
N GLY A 102 25.47 18.23 6.22
CA GLY A 102 25.29 19.68 6.14
C GLY A 102 25.64 20.32 4.79
N ALA A 103 26.41 19.64 3.92
CA ALA A 103 26.70 20.14 2.57
C ALA A 103 25.49 19.94 1.64
N ILE A 104 24.78 18.82 1.82
CA ILE A 104 23.59 18.48 1.04
C ILE A 104 22.34 19.19 1.58
N ALA A 105 22.13 19.15 2.89
CA ALA A 105 20.90 19.65 3.52
C ALA A 105 20.61 21.11 3.18
N ARG A 106 21.66 21.93 2.98
CA ARG A 106 21.55 23.34 2.60
C ARG A 106 21.16 23.59 1.14
N ARG A 107 21.11 22.54 0.31
CA ARG A 107 20.79 22.62 -1.13
C ARG A 107 19.41 22.07 -1.47
N PHE A 108 18.78 21.37 -0.52
CA PHE A 108 17.40 20.94 -0.64
C PHE A 108 16.48 21.85 0.15
N GLN A 109 15.36 22.21 -0.46
CA GLN A 109 14.22 22.75 0.25
C GLN A 109 13.27 21.58 0.54
N PRO A 110 13.09 21.15 1.80
CA PRO A 110 12.14 20.10 2.11
C PRO A 110 10.71 20.61 1.85
N VAL A 111 9.93 19.78 1.16
CA VAL A 111 8.49 19.93 0.99
C VAL A 111 7.86 18.70 1.62
N GLN A 112 7.22 18.88 2.78
CA GLN A 112 6.56 17.78 3.47
C GLN A 112 5.23 17.48 2.79
N VAL A 113 5.07 16.24 2.33
CA VAL A 113 3.81 15.72 1.82
C VAL A 113 3.19 14.92 2.95
N GLU A 114 2.07 15.42 3.47
CA GLU A 114 1.33 14.74 4.53
C GLU A 114 0.51 13.58 3.95
N GLU A 115 0.19 12.62 4.81
CA GLU A 115 -0.83 11.61 4.52
C GLU A 115 -2.16 12.33 4.21
N PRO A 116 -2.85 11.97 3.10
CA PRO A 116 -4.13 12.58 2.76
C PRO A 116 -5.18 12.28 3.84
N SER A 117 -6.11 13.23 4.02
CA SER A 117 -7.31 12.99 4.80
C SER A 117 -8.15 11.86 4.20
N LYS A 118 -9.13 11.35 4.97
CA LYS A 118 -10.05 10.31 4.48
C LYS A 118 -10.83 10.81 3.28
N GLU A 119 -11.30 12.05 3.36
CA GLU A 119 -12.07 12.70 2.31
C GLU A 119 -11.24 12.87 1.03
N GLU A 120 -9.99 13.35 1.15
CA GLU A 120 -9.07 13.44 0.00
C GLU A 120 -8.74 12.06 -0.57
N THR A 121 -8.60 11.05 0.29
CA THR A 121 -8.35 9.67 -0.13
C THR A 121 -9.52 9.12 -0.94
N ILE A 122 -10.77 9.34 -0.51
CA ILE A 122 -11.95 8.94 -1.27
C ILE A 122 -11.92 9.57 -2.67
N THR A 123 -11.61 10.88 -2.78
CA THR A 123 -11.45 11.55 -4.08
C THR A 123 -10.32 10.95 -4.92
N ILE A 124 -9.21 10.55 -4.31
CA ILE A 124 -8.13 9.84 -5.00
C ILE A 124 -8.63 8.50 -5.53
N LEU A 125 -9.36 7.72 -4.71
CA LEU A 125 -9.91 6.42 -5.11
C LEU A 125 -10.92 6.56 -6.24
N GLU A 126 -11.80 7.56 -6.20
CA GLU A 126 -12.72 7.90 -7.30
C GLU A 126 -11.98 8.25 -8.59
N GLY A 127 -10.84 8.96 -8.49
CA GLY A 127 -10.03 9.34 -9.64
C GLY A 127 -9.27 8.19 -10.30
N ILE A 128 -9.00 7.10 -9.57
CA ILE A 128 -8.29 5.93 -10.09
C ILE A 128 -9.21 4.73 -10.36
N SER A 129 -10.44 4.74 -9.83
CA SER A 129 -11.36 3.58 -9.85
C SER A 129 -11.55 3.03 -11.26
N GLU A 130 -11.83 3.88 -12.25
CA GLU A 130 -12.05 3.49 -13.65
C GLU A 130 -10.89 2.65 -14.21
N ARG A 131 -9.64 2.98 -13.85
CA ARG A 131 -8.46 2.22 -14.27
C ARG A 131 -8.45 0.81 -13.67
N TYR A 132 -8.76 0.68 -12.38
CA TYR A 132 -8.81 -0.60 -11.69
C TYR A 132 -10.01 -1.44 -12.11
N GLU A 133 -11.18 -0.82 -12.33
CA GLU A 133 -12.38 -1.46 -12.87
C GLU A 133 -12.10 -2.09 -14.23
N LYS A 134 -11.43 -1.35 -15.12
CA LYS A 134 -11.04 -1.85 -16.44
C LYS A 134 -9.99 -2.95 -16.37
N TYR A 135 -9.03 -2.82 -15.46
CA TYR A 135 -7.96 -3.81 -15.29
C TYR A 135 -8.49 -5.14 -14.75
N HIS A 136 -9.37 -5.09 -13.75
CA HIS A 136 -9.93 -6.26 -13.08
C HIS A 136 -11.27 -6.72 -13.66
N TYR A 137 -11.84 -6.02 -14.63
CA TYR A 137 -13.18 -6.29 -15.18
C TYR A 137 -14.27 -6.37 -14.10
N VAL A 138 -14.30 -5.38 -13.22
CA VAL A 138 -15.29 -5.22 -12.13
C VAL A 138 -15.82 -3.79 -12.12
N THR A 139 -16.83 -3.52 -11.29
CA THR A 139 -17.16 -2.15 -10.88
C THR A 139 -17.00 -1.99 -9.38
N PHE A 140 -16.66 -0.79 -8.89
CA PHE A 140 -16.65 -0.50 -7.46
C PHE A 140 -17.88 0.31 -7.07
N SER A 141 -18.60 -0.14 -6.04
CA SER A 141 -19.64 0.69 -5.43
C SER A 141 -19.04 1.83 -4.61
N ASP A 142 -19.74 2.96 -4.49
CA ASP A 142 -19.33 4.07 -3.61
C ASP A 142 -19.09 3.60 -2.17
N SER A 143 -19.92 2.68 -1.68
CA SER A 143 -19.75 2.05 -0.36
C SER A 143 -18.47 1.23 -0.25
N ALA A 144 -17.99 0.62 -1.33
CA ALA A 144 -16.72 -0.11 -1.33
C ALA A 144 -15.53 0.86 -1.24
N LEU A 145 -15.58 1.99 -1.94
CA LEU A 145 -14.53 3.02 -1.86
C LEU A 145 -14.45 3.61 -0.43
N GLN A 146 -15.61 3.95 0.15
CA GLN A 146 -15.69 4.43 1.53
C GLN A 146 -15.17 3.38 2.52
N ALA A 147 -15.62 2.12 2.38
CA ALA A 147 -15.17 1.04 3.25
C ALA A 147 -13.67 0.78 3.14
N ALA A 148 -13.08 0.86 1.94
CA ALA A 148 -11.64 0.68 1.74
C ALA A 148 -10.85 1.72 2.54
N VAL A 149 -11.28 2.98 2.56
CA VAL A 149 -10.62 4.04 3.36
C VAL A 149 -10.87 3.84 4.85
N GLU A 150 -12.12 3.68 5.27
CA GLU A 150 -12.46 3.59 6.69
C GLU A 150 -11.84 2.36 7.37
N LEU A 151 -11.91 1.20 6.73
CA LEU A 151 -11.43 -0.05 7.30
C LEU A 151 -9.91 -0.14 7.25
N SER A 152 -9.25 0.30 6.17
CA SER A 152 -7.79 0.32 6.13
C SER A 152 -7.20 1.30 7.14
N ASP A 153 -7.80 2.48 7.31
CA ASP A 153 -7.36 3.44 8.32
C ASP A 153 -7.46 2.86 9.74
N ARG A 154 -8.55 2.15 10.02
CA ARG A 154 -8.86 1.65 11.35
C ARG A 154 -8.12 0.37 11.74
N TYR A 155 -7.95 -0.55 10.79
CA TYR A 155 -7.46 -1.92 11.07
C TYR A 155 -6.07 -2.22 10.50
N ILE A 156 -5.52 -1.32 9.67
CA ILE A 156 -4.19 -1.44 9.05
C ILE A 156 -3.37 -0.18 9.40
N PRO A 157 -3.00 0.03 10.69
CA PRO A 157 -2.36 1.26 11.16
C PRO A 157 -0.87 1.38 10.80
N GLU A 158 -0.23 0.30 10.35
CA GLU A 158 1.19 0.25 10.00
C GLU A 158 1.51 0.82 8.62
N ARG A 159 0.48 1.12 7.83
CA ARG A 159 0.57 1.73 6.50
C ARG A 159 -0.21 3.04 6.46
N PHE A 160 0.14 3.87 5.49
CA PHE A 160 -0.46 5.19 5.30
C PHE A 160 -1.45 5.18 4.14
N LEU A 161 -2.47 6.04 4.22
CA LEU A 161 -3.31 6.39 3.08
C LEU A 161 -2.48 7.15 2.02
N PRO A 162 -2.86 7.08 0.73
CA PRO A 162 -3.98 6.33 0.16
C PRO A 162 -3.64 4.84 -0.12
N ASP A 163 -2.36 4.50 -0.09
CA ASP A 163 -1.79 3.22 -0.54
C ASP A 163 -2.50 1.99 0.03
N LYS A 164 -2.68 1.92 1.36
CA LYS A 164 -3.40 0.79 1.99
C LYS A 164 -4.86 0.63 1.54
N ALA A 165 -5.53 1.70 1.14
CA ALA A 165 -6.90 1.64 0.65
C ALA A 165 -6.95 1.19 -0.82
N ILE A 166 -5.97 1.64 -1.63
CA ILE A 166 -5.79 1.19 -3.02
C ILE A 166 -5.56 -0.32 -3.06
N ASP A 167 -4.69 -0.82 -2.19
CA ASP A 167 -4.39 -2.26 -2.09
C ASP A 167 -5.64 -3.09 -1.79
N LEU A 168 -6.53 -2.61 -0.91
CA LEU A 168 -7.80 -3.30 -0.64
C LEU A 168 -8.70 -3.34 -1.87
N LEU A 169 -8.77 -2.25 -2.66
CA LEU A 169 -9.54 -2.24 -3.90
C LEU A 169 -8.95 -3.16 -4.97
N ASP A 170 -7.62 -3.17 -5.10
CA ASP A 170 -6.90 -4.02 -6.06
C ASP A 170 -7.15 -5.51 -5.78
N GLU A 171 -7.02 -5.91 -4.52
CA GLU A 171 -7.29 -7.28 -4.09
C GLU A 171 -8.77 -7.64 -4.22
N ALA A 172 -9.69 -6.71 -3.90
CA ALA A 172 -11.11 -6.94 -4.05
C ALA A 172 -11.53 -7.11 -5.51
N GLY A 173 -10.99 -6.28 -6.41
CA GLY A 173 -11.21 -6.40 -7.83
C GLY A 173 -10.72 -7.75 -8.36
N SER A 174 -9.47 -8.12 -8.03
CA SER A 174 -8.88 -9.40 -8.40
C SER A 174 -9.73 -10.58 -7.91
N ARG A 175 -10.10 -10.56 -6.62
CA ARG A 175 -10.87 -11.65 -5.99
C ARG A 175 -12.26 -11.77 -6.57
N LYS A 176 -12.94 -10.64 -6.84
CA LYS A 176 -14.28 -10.63 -7.43
C LYS A 176 -14.26 -11.17 -8.86
N ASN A 177 -13.25 -10.77 -9.64
CA ASN A 177 -13.04 -11.31 -10.98
C ASN A 177 -12.89 -12.84 -10.97
N LEU A 178 -12.10 -13.40 -10.05
CA LEU A 178 -11.91 -14.85 -9.93
C LEU A 178 -13.20 -15.64 -9.63
N THR A 179 -14.26 -14.98 -9.14
CA THR A 179 -15.57 -15.62 -8.93
C THR A 179 -16.42 -15.70 -10.21
N MET A 180 -16.04 -14.97 -11.26
CA MET A 180 -16.73 -14.98 -12.54
C MET A 180 -16.42 -16.29 -13.28
N LYS A 181 -17.46 -17.09 -13.53
CA LYS A 181 -17.36 -18.33 -14.33
C LYS A 181 -17.21 -18.07 -15.83
N VAL A 182 -17.45 -16.83 -16.26
CA VAL A 182 -17.40 -16.40 -17.65
C VAL A 182 -16.10 -15.61 -17.83
N ALA A 183 -15.21 -16.11 -18.69
CA ALA A 183 -13.95 -15.45 -18.99
C ALA A 183 -14.21 -14.11 -19.70
N ASP A 184 -13.46 -13.07 -19.31
CA ASP A 184 -13.44 -11.78 -20.00
C ASP A 184 -13.21 -12.02 -21.51
N PRO A 185 -14.06 -11.47 -22.41
CA PRO A 185 -13.87 -11.57 -23.86
C PRO A 185 -12.45 -11.25 -24.33
N LYS A 186 -11.73 -10.33 -23.65
CA LYS A 186 -10.33 -10.03 -23.97
C LYS A 186 -9.39 -11.17 -23.60
N THR A 187 -9.58 -11.80 -22.44
CA THR A 187 -8.80 -12.98 -22.04
C THR A 187 -9.05 -14.15 -22.99
N ILE A 188 -10.31 -14.36 -23.41
CA ILE A 188 -10.64 -15.37 -24.43
C ILE A 188 -9.92 -15.06 -25.74
N GLN A 189 -9.88 -13.78 -26.15
CA GLN A 189 -9.16 -13.34 -27.34
C GLN A 189 -7.64 -13.61 -27.25
N VAL A 190 -7.00 -13.30 -26.13
CA VAL A 190 -5.57 -13.61 -25.91
C VAL A 190 -5.30 -15.11 -25.99
N ASN A 191 -6.20 -15.94 -25.45
CA ASN A 191 -6.07 -17.40 -25.51
C ASN A 191 -6.27 -17.94 -26.94
N ILE A 192 -7.19 -17.34 -27.72
CA ILE A 192 -7.36 -17.65 -29.15
C ILE A 192 -6.06 -17.36 -29.90
N GLU A 193 -5.46 -16.18 -29.71
CA GLU A 193 -4.21 -15.80 -30.38
C GLU A 193 -3.04 -16.73 -30.01
N ALA A 194 -2.92 -17.11 -28.74
CA ALA A 194 -1.92 -18.07 -28.29
C ALA A 194 -2.12 -19.45 -28.91
N ALA A 195 -3.36 -19.95 -28.95
CA ALA A 195 -3.70 -21.24 -29.55
C ALA A 195 -3.49 -21.23 -31.08
N ASP A 196 -3.79 -20.12 -31.76
CA ASP A 196 -3.53 -19.94 -33.19
C ASP A 196 -2.04 -19.96 -33.50
N LYS A 197 -1.21 -19.34 -32.66
CA LYS A 197 0.24 -19.40 -32.81
C LYS A 197 0.76 -20.84 -32.69
N LEU A 198 0.29 -21.59 -31.68
CA LEU A 198 0.65 -22.99 -31.48
C LEU A 198 0.17 -23.89 -32.63
N LYS A 199 -0.99 -23.57 -33.22
CA LYS A 199 -1.52 -24.23 -34.42
C LYS A 199 -0.58 -24.00 -35.62
N GLN A 200 -0.16 -22.76 -35.87
CA GLN A 200 0.78 -22.45 -36.97
C GLN A 200 2.13 -23.15 -36.76
N GLU A 201 2.69 -23.11 -35.55
CA GLU A 201 3.94 -23.81 -35.24
C GLU A 201 3.85 -25.33 -35.44
N ALA A 202 2.69 -25.94 -35.21
CA ALA A 202 2.46 -27.36 -35.47
C ALA A 202 2.35 -27.65 -36.97
N ILE A 203 1.71 -26.77 -37.75
CA ILE A 203 1.63 -26.86 -39.22
C ILE A 203 3.03 -26.76 -39.84
N ASP A 204 3.83 -25.79 -39.40
CA ASP A 204 5.20 -25.57 -39.89
C ASP A 204 6.13 -26.77 -39.61
N LYS A 205 5.82 -27.56 -38.57
CA LYS A 205 6.53 -28.78 -38.19
C LYS A 205 5.91 -30.05 -38.78
N GLU A 206 4.90 -29.92 -39.64
CA GLU A 206 4.14 -31.03 -40.23
C GLU A 206 3.49 -31.98 -39.18
N ASP A 207 3.25 -31.47 -37.96
CA ASP A 207 2.59 -32.20 -36.87
C ASP A 207 1.07 -31.99 -36.97
N PHE A 208 0.46 -32.70 -37.92
CA PHE A 208 -0.96 -32.55 -38.26
C PHE A 208 -1.92 -32.95 -37.13
N GLU A 209 -1.51 -33.86 -36.23
CA GLU A 209 -2.30 -34.23 -35.06
C GLU A 209 -2.38 -33.08 -34.06
N LYS A 210 -1.24 -32.45 -33.73
CA LYS A 210 -1.24 -31.25 -32.86
C LYS A 210 -1.94 -30.07 -33.52
N ALA A 211 -1.78 -29.89 -34.84
CA ALA A 211 -2.49 -28.84 -35.56
C ALA A 211 -4.02 -29.02 -35.48
N SER A 212 -4.52 -30.26 -35.61
CA SER A 212 -5.95 -30.56 -35.44
C SER A 212 -6.42 -30.29 -34.01
N TYR A 213 -5.64 -30.69 -33.00
CA TYR A 213 -5.95 -30.41 -31.60
C TYR A 213 -6.11 -28.91 -31.34
N TRP A 214 -5.14 -28.10 -31.75
CA TRP A 214 -5.20 -26.65 -31.54
C TRP A 214 -6.29 -25.97 -32.38
N ARG A 215 -6.60 -26.48 -33.58
CA ARG A 215 -7.75 -26.00 -34.37
C ARG A 215 -9.07 -26.22 -33.61
N ASP A 216 -9.26 -27.40 -33.04
CA ASP A 216 -10.49 -27.71 -32.32
C ASP A 216 -10.59 -26.88 -31.01
N GLN A 217 -9.46 -26.59 -30.36
CA GLN A 217 -9.40 -25.65 -29.24
C GLN A 217 -9.74 -24.21 -29.64
N VAL A 218 -9.24 -23.71 -30.77
CA VAL A 218 -9.59 -22.38 -31.29
C VAL A 218 -11.09 -22.30 -31.59
N ASN A 219 -11.66 -23.28 -32.28
CA ASN A 219 -13.10 -23.33 -32.56
C ASN A 219 -13.94 -23.33 -31.27
N GLN A 220 -13.47 -24.04 -30.23
CA GLN A 220 -14.13 -24.07 -28.93
C GLN A 220 -14.07 -22.71 -28.23
N LEU A 221 -12.90 -22.04 -28.25
CA LEU A 221 -12.72 -20.71 -27.68
C LEU A 221 -13.51 -19.63 -28.45
N GLU A 222 -13.57 -19.71 -29.78
CA GLU A 222 -14.40 -18.83 -30.62
C GLU A 222 -15.90 -19.01 -30.33
N SER A 223 -16.35 -20.26 -30.16
CA SER A 223 -17.73 -20.56 -29.76
C SER A 223 -18.04 -20.03 -28.36
N GLN A 224 -17.10 -20.17 -27.41
CA GLN A 224 -17.22 -19.56 -26.08
C GLN A 224 -17.30 -18.05 -26.16
N LYS A 225 -16.40 -17.40 -26.92
CA LYS A 225 -16.41 -15.95 -27.15
C LYS A 225 -17.75 -15.49 -27.74
N ALA A 226 -18.25 -16.16 -28.76
CA ALA A 226 -19.53 -15.85 -29.39
C ALA A 226 -20.72 -16.03 -28.43
N GLN A 227 -20.68 -17.02 -27.54
CA GLN A 227 -21.71 -17.20 -26.50
C GLN A 227 -21.70 -16.07 -25.47
N VAL A 228 -20.52 -15.61 -25.07
CA VAL A 228 -20.33 -14.48 -24.15
C VAL A 228 -20.78 -13.16 -24.81
N GLU A 229 -20.44 -12.95 -26.09
CA GLU A 229 -20.88 -11.79 -26.87
C GLU A 229 -22.40 -11.80 -27.13
N ALA A 230 -23.02 -12.97 -27.31
CA ALA A 230 -24.46 -13.12 -27.53
C ALA A 230 -25.30 -12.97 -26.25
N HIS A 231 -24.71 -13.18 -25.06
CA HIS A 231 -25.36 -12.99 -23.78
C HIS A 231 -24.62 -11.99 -22.90
N PRO A 232 -24.63 -10.68 -23.24
CA PRO A 232 -23.90 -9.66 -22.49
C PRO A 232 -24.31 -9.56 -21.02
N GLU A 233 -25.54 -9.96 -20.68
CA GLU A 233 -26.05 -10.08 -19.30
C GLU A 233 -25.22 -11.04 -18.44
N MET A 234 -24.69 -12.13 -19.01
CA MET A 234 -23.81 -13.10 -18.32
C MET A 234 -22.35 -12.64 -18.26
N SER A 235 -22.00 -11.61 -19.03
CA SER A 235 -20.67 -11.00 -19.07
C SER A 235 -20.59 -9.69 -18.29
N LYS A 236 -21.63 -9.25 -17.58
CA LYS A 236 -21.57 -7.98 -16.85
C LYS A 236 -20.49 -8.04 -15.77
N PRO A 237 -19.62 -7.01 -15.68
CA PRO A 237 -18.67 -6.87 -14.58
C PRO A 237 -19.42 -6.97 -13.25
N GLN A 238 -18.89 -7.77 -12.33
CA GLN A 238 -19.47 -7.81 -10.99
C GLN A 238 -19.08 -6.58 -10.20
N THR A 239 -20.00 -6.12 -9.35
CA THR A 239 -19.74 -4.99 -8.46
C THR A 239 -19.10 -5.46 -7.17
N VAL A 240 -17.93 -4.89 -6.87
CA VAL A 240 -17.28 -4.95 -5.57
C VAL A 240 -18.07 -4.08 -4.58
N THR A 241 -18.47 -4.71 -3.50
CA THR A 241 -19.29 -4.15 -2.43
C THR A 241 -18.48 -3.92 -1.17
N GLU A 242 -19.05 -3.19 -0.22
CA GLU A 242 -18.49 -3.06 1.13
C GLU A 242 -18.19 -4.43 1.78
N GLN A 243 -19.04 -5.43 1.57
CA GLN A 243 -18.85 -6.77 2.14
C GLN A 243 -17.59 -7.47 1.59
N ASP A 244 -17.26 -7.24 0.32
CA ASP A 244 -16.06 -7.80 -0.30
C ASP A 244 -14.80 -7.20 0.33
N ILE A 245 -14.78 -5.87 0.57
CA ILE A 245 -13.69 -5.17 1.26
C ILE A 245 -13.56 -5.67 2.69
N LEU A 246 -14.68 -5.78 3.41
CA LEU A 246 -14.71 -6.23 4.79
C LEU A 246 -14.05 -7.61 4.93
N LYS A 247 -14.41 -8.55 4.06
CA LYS A 247 -13.86 -9.91 4.08
C LYS A 247 -12.35 -9.93 3.86
N ILE A 248 -11.83 -9.05 3.00
CA ILE A 248 -10.37 -8.95 2.75
C ILE A 248 -9.65 -8.41 3.99
N VAL A 249 -10.23 -7.44 4.68
CA VAL A 249 -9.66 -6.93 5.93
C VAL A 249 -9.68 -8.00 7.01
N GLU A 250 -10.77 -8.79 7.13
CA GLU A 250 -10.82 -9.94 8.04
C GLU A 250 -9.73 -10.96 7.72
N ASP A 251 -9.58 -11.34 6.44
CA ASP A 251 -8.57 -12.31 6.00
C ASP A 251 -7.13 -11.78 6.21
N LYS A 252 -6.89 -10.47 6.06
CA LYS A 252 -5.56 -9.86 6.26
C LYS A 252 -5.18 -9.68 7.73
N THR A 253 -6.16 -9.40 8.59
CA THR A 253 -5.91 -8.95 9.97
C THR A 253 -6.25 -10.01 11.02
N ASP A 254 -6.92 -11.10 10.64
CA ASP A 254 -7.53 -12.09 11.54
C ASP A 254 -8.54 -11.48 12.54
N ILE A 255 -9.01 -10.26 12.28
CA ILE A 255 -10.00 -9.55 13.09
C ILE A 255 -11.37 -9.70 12.41
N PRO A 256 -12.42 -10.23 13.08
CA PRO A 256 -13.75 -10.41 12.50
C PRO A 256 -14.53 -9.08 12.44
N VAL A 257 -14.09 -8.18 11.57
CA VAL A 257 -14.59 -6.81 11.44
C VAL A 257 -16.11 -6.73 11.22
N GLY A 258 -16.70 -7.67 10.47
CA GLY A 258 -18.13 -7.70 10.18
C GLY A 258 -18.97 -7.98 11.41
N ALA A 259 -18.60 -9.01 12.16
CA ALA A 259 -19.25 -9.36 13.42
C ALA A 259 -19.11 -8.23 14.46
N LEU A 260 -17.97 -7.52 14.45
CA LEU A 260 -17.75 -6.35 15.30
C LEU A 260 -18.64 -5.18 14.87
N LYS A 261 -18.75 -4.88 13.58
CA LYS A 261 -19.55 -3.75 13.06
C LYS A 261 -21.05 -3.90 13.39
N GLU A 262 -21.61 -5.09 13.24
CA GLU A 262 -23.03 -5.35 13.58
C GLU A 262 -23.31 -5.22 15.09
N ASN A 263 -22.33 -5.54 15.94
CA ASN A 263 -22.49 -5.57 17.39
C ASN A 263 -21.82 -4.41 18.12
N GLU A 264 -21.20 -3.45 17.44
CA GLU A 264 -20.30 -2.46 18.05
C GLU A 264 -21.00 -1.64 19.13
N ALA A 265 -22.22 -1.15 18.85
CA ALA A 265 -22.99 -0.35 19.80
C ALA A 265 -23.35 -1.15 21.07
N ASN A 266 -23.72 -2.42 20.92
CA ASN A 266 -24.07 -3.29 22.03
C ASN A 266 -22.82 -3.72 22.81
N GLN A 267 -21.74 -4.07 22.13
CA GLN A 267 -20.45 -4.42 22.74
C GLN A 267 -19.90 -3.27 23.56
N LEU A 268 -19.92 -2.03 23.04
CA LEU A 268 -19.45 -0.86 23.78
C LEU A 268 -20.35 -0.53 24.97
N LYS A 269 -21.67 -0.68 24.80
CA LYS A 269 -22.65 -0.45 25.87
C LYS A 269 -22.45 -1.41 27.03
N ASP A 270 -22.18 -2.69 26.75
CA ASP A 270 -22.04 -3.74 27.75
C ASP A 270 -20.57 -4.13 28.05
N LEU A 271 -19.60 -3.33 27.59
CA LEU A 271 -18.16 -3.62 27.71
C LEU A 271 -17.71 -3.89 29.15
N ASP A 272 -18.13 -3.05 30.10
CA ASP A 272 -17.84 -3.25 31.53
C ASP A 272 -18.42 -4.57 32.04
N LYS A 273 -19.68 -4.89 31.70
CA LYS A 273 -20.31 -6.15 32.11
C LYS A 273 -19.61 -7.36 31.51
N ASN A 274 -19.20 -7.28 30.25
CA ASN A 274 -18.50 -8.39 29.57
C ASN A 274 -17.10 -8.62 30.14
N LEU A 275 -16.38 -7.55 30.45
CA LEU A 275 -15.10 -7.61 31.14
C LEU A 275 -15.24 -8.18 32.55
N SER A 276 -16.24 -7.73 33.33
CA SER A 276 -16.48 -8.22 34.70
C SER A 276 -16.85 -9.71 34.78
N LYS A 277 -17.30 -10.34 33.68
CA LYS A 277 -17.49 -11.81 33.63
C LYS A 277 -16.17 -12.59 33.75
N HIS A 278 -15.05 -11.96 33.39
CA HIS A 278 -13.73 -12.62 33.33
C HIS A 278 -12.70 -11.97 34.26
N VAL A 279 -12.84 -10.68 34.55
CA VAL A 279 -11.97 -9.91 35.46
C VAL A 279 -12.69 -9.74 36.79
N ILE A 280 -12.42 -10.65 37.73
CA ILE A 280 -13.12 -10.73 39.01
C ILE A 280 -12.44 -9.82 40.04
N GLY A 281 -13.24 -9.03 40.78
CA GLY A 281 -12.77 -8.24 41.92
C GLY A 281 -12.05 -6.94 41.55
N GLN A 282 -12.25 -6.43 40.33
CA GLN A 282 -11.66 -5.16 39.84
C GLN A 282 -12.71 -4.23 39.20
N ASP A 283 -13.92 -4.17 39.77
CA ASP A 283 -15.06 -3.47 39.14
C ASP A 283 -14.76 -2.00 38.82
N GLU A 284 -14.10 -1.27 39.73
CA GLU A 284 -13.72 0.13 39.51
C GLU A 284 -12.74 0.29 38.34
N ALA A 285 -11.78 -0.63 38.20
CA ALA A 285 -10.79 -0.58 37.11
C ALA A 285 -11.44 -0.89 35.77
N VAL A 286 -12.33 -1.88 35.74
CA VAL A 286 -13.12 -2.27 34.56
C VAL A 286 -14.04 -1.12 34.12
N GLU A 287 -14.75 -0.48 35.05
CA GLU A 287 -15.63 0.65 34.75
C GLU A 287 -14.85 1.84 34.14
N LYS A 288 -13.71 2.20 34.75
CA LYS A 288 -12.83 3.28 34.24
C LYS A 288 -12.30 2.97 32.86
N LEU A 289 -11.87 1.72 32.62
CA LEU A 289 -11.39 1.24 31.33
C LEU A 289 -12.49 1.34 30.26
N ALA A 290 -13.67 0.77 30.53
CA ALA A 290 -14.80 0.77 29.61
C ALA A 290 -15.27 2.19 29.27
N LYS A 291 -15.33 3.08 30.27
CA LYS A 291 -15.69 4.50 30.08
C LYS A 291 -14.70 5.24 29.18
N ALA A 292 -13.40 5.01 29.36
CA ALA A 292 -12.36 5.64 28.53
C ALA A 292 -12.46 5.20 27.07
N ILE A 293 -12.69 3.90 26.84
CA ILE A 293 -12.84 3.31 25.50
C ILE A 293 -14.10 3.81 24.81
N ARG A 294 -15.25 3.79 25.50
CA ARG A 294 -16.50 4.36 24.97
C ARG A 294 -16.33 5.81 24.52
N ARG A 295 -15.67 6.64 25.33
CA ARG A 295 -15.42 8.06 25.02
C ARG A 295 -14.58 8.25 23.77
N ASN A 296 -13.56 7.41 23.56
CA ASN A 296 -12.76 7.46 22.34
C ASN A 296 -13.58 7.04 21.10
N ARG A 297 -14.41 6.00 21.23
CA ARG A 297 -15.24 5.48 20.12
C ARG A 297 -16.29 6.46 19.61
N ILE A 298 -16.81 7.34 20.45
CA ILE A 298 -17.74 8.42 20.04
C ILE A 298 -17.02 9.66 19.47
N GLY A 299 -15.73 9.56 19.13
CA GLY A 299 -14.99 10.64 18.46
C GLY A 299 -14.64 11.84 19.34
N LEU A 300 -14.82 11.75 20.66
CA LEU A 300 -14.49 12.85 21.60
C LEU A 300 -12.99 12.94 21.93
N THR A 301 -12.11 12.41 21.07
CA THR A 301 -10.65 12.41 21.27
C THR A 301 -9.91 12.94 20.05
N LYS A 302 -8.82 13.68 20.29
CA LYS A 302 -7.95 14.23 19.25
C LYS A 302 -7.29 13.12 18.42
N SER A 303 -7.19 13.36 17.10
CA SER A 303 -6.43 12.53 16.17
C SER A 303 -4.96 12.37 16.60
N GLY A 304 -4.32 11.25 16.25
CA GLY A 304 -2.92 10.94 16.56
C GLY A 304 -2.64 10.48 18.00
N ARG A 305 -3.67 10.08 18.77
CA ARG A 305 -3.51 9.54 20.14
C ARG A 305 -4.08 8.12 20.25
N PRO A 306 -3.48 7.24 21.07
CA PRO A 306 -4.04 5.92 21.32
C PRO A 306 -5.46 5.98 21.88
N ILE A 307 -6.28 4.95 21.56
CA ILE A 307 -7.66 4.77 22.03
C ILE A 307 -7.77 4.95 23.55
N GLY A 308 -6.77 4.45 24.27
CA GLY A 308 -6.54 4.75 25.67
C GLY A 308 -5.14 4.31 26.09
N SER A 309 -4.54 5.04 27.03
CA SER A 309 -3.29 4.66 27.66
C SER A 309 -3.60 4.30 29.11
N PHE A 310 -3.36 3.04 29.47
CA PHE A 310 -3.71 2.49 30.77
C PHE A 310 -2.45 1.93 31.43
N LEU A 311 -2.34 2.17 32.74
CA LEU A 311 -1.31 1.56 33.59
C LEU A 311 -1.99 0.66 34.62
N PHE A 312 -1.86 -0.65 34.44
CA PHE A 312 -2.34 -1.63 35.41
C PHE A 312 -1.25 -1.87 36.47
N VAL A 313 -1.54 -1.53 37.73
CA VAL A 313 -0.61 -1.69 38.86
C VAL A 313 -1.13 -2.74 39.82
N GLY A 314 -0.25 -3.62 40.32
CA GLY A 314 -0.59 -4.65 41.30
C GLY A 314 0.42 -5.80 41.32
N PRO A 315 0.30 -6.77 42.24
CA PRO A 315 1.18 -7.95 42.29
C PRO A 315 0.96 -8.90 41.09
N THR A 316 1.86 -9.86 40.90
CA THR A 316 1.70 -10.90 39.85
C THR A 316 0.47 -11.76 40.16
N GLY A 317 -0.25 -12.20 39.13
CA GLY A 317 -1.42 -13.08 39.27
C GLY A 317 -2.75 -12.38 39.51
N VAL A 318 -2.78 -11.06 39.77
CA VAL A 318 -4.05 -10.34 40.02
C VAL A 318 -4.93 -10.12 38.78
N GLY A 319 -4.50 -10.53 37.59
CA GLY A 319 -5.32 -10.41 36.37
C GLY A 319 -4.99 -9.21 35.46
N LYS A 320 -3.85 -8.53 35.64
CA LYS A 320 -3.42 -7.43 34.76
C LYS A 320 -3.36 -7.83 33.27
N THR A 321 -2.66 -8.93 32.99
CA THR A 321 -2.54 -9.47 31.62
C THR A 321 -3.88 -10.02 31.12
N GLU A 322 -4.68 -10.64 32.00
CA GLU A 322 -5.99 -11.15 31.61
C GLU A 322 -6.94 -10.02 31.23
N THR A 323 -6.91 -8.90 31.94
CA THR A 323 -7.69 -7.71 31.60
C THR A 323 -7.34 -7.19 30.21
N ALA A 324 -6.05 -7.14 29.87
CA ALA A 324 -5.62 -6.74 28.53
C ALA A 324 -6.08 -7.73 27.44
N LYS A 325 -5.98 -9.04 27.69
CA LYS A 325 -6.44 -10.08 26.75
C LYS A 325 -7.95 -10.08 26.54
N GLN A 326 -8.73 -9.91 27.62
CA GLN A 326 -10.18 -9.83 27.52
C GLN A 326 -10.62 -8.55 26.82
N LEU A 327 -9.92 -7.45 27.06
CA LEU A 327 -10.15 -6.22 26.32
C LEU A 327 -9.87 -6.40 24.82
N ALA A 328 -8.78 -7.07 24.45
CA ALA A 328 -8.48 -7.38 23.06
C ALA A 328 -9.60 -8.21 22.42
N LYS A 329 -10.08 -9.24 23.12
CA LYS A 329 -11.21 -10.07 22.67
C LYS A 329 -12.50 -9.28 22.48
N GLU A 330 -12.89 -8.45 23.43
CA GLU A 330 -14.13 -7.66 23.33
C GLU A 330 -14.03 -6.59 22.23
N MET A 331 -12.82 -6.07 21.94
CA MET A 331 -12.63 -4.99 20.99
C MET A 331 -12.32 -5.43 19.56
N PHE A 332 -11.67 -6.58 19.42
CA PHE A 332 -11.10 -7.07 18.17
C PHE A 332 -11.45 -8.54 17.91
N GLY A 333 -12.37 -9.14 18.69
CA GLY A 333 -12.85 -10.51 18.50
C GLY A 333 -11.87 -11.61 18.93
N SER A 334 -10.58 -11.31 19.07
CA SER A 334 -9.54 -12.27 19.43
C SER A 334 -8.70 -11.81 20.63
N LYS A 335 -8.28 -12.75 21.48
CA LYS A 335 -7.29 -12.49 22.54
C LYS A 335 -5.88 -12.26 21.99
N ASP A 336 -5.64 -12.72 20.76
CA ASP A 336 -4.35 -12.66 20.08
C ASP A 336 -4.18 -11.36 19.27
N ALA A 337 -5.25 -10.57 19.15
CA ALA A 337 -5.20 -9.18 18.66
C ALA A 337 -4.57 -8.23 19.71
N MET A 338 -3.44 -8.64 20.28
CA MET A 338 -2.68 -7.92 21.30
C MET A 338 -1.19 -8.25 21.15
N ASP A 339 -0.39 -7.23 20.86
CA ASP A 339 1.06 -7.33 20.99
C ASP A 339 1.49 -7.20 22.45
N SER A 340 2.26 -8.18 22.94
CA SER A 340 2.78 -8.18 24.30
C SER A 340 4.29 -7.99 24.32
N PHE A 341 4.77 -6.87 24.87
CA PHE A 341 6.20 -6.61 25.05
C PHE A 341 6.63 -6.93 26.47
N ARG A 342 7.62 -7.82 26.63
CA ARG A 342 8.12 -8.19 27.96
C ARG A 342 9.29 -7.28 28.33
N HIS A 343 9.05 -6.40 29.30
CA HIS A 343 10.10 -5.54 29.85
C HIS A 343 10.81 -6.30 30.98
N VAL A 344 12.02 -6.78 30.73
CA VAL A 344 12.87 -7.42 31.75
C VAL A 344 13.96 -6.43 32.13
N ARG A 345 14.02 -6.05 33.42
CA ARG A 345 15.10 -5.20 33.93
C ARG A 345 16.17 -6.09 34.56
N VAL A 346 17.35 -6.15 33.96
CA VAL A 346 18.52 -6.88 34.50
C VAL A 346 19.61 -5.84 34.75
N HIS A 347 20.09 -5.75 36.00
CA HIS A 347 21.18 -4.84 36.41
C HIS A 347 21.03 -3.39 35.93
N GLY A 348 19.84 -2.80 36.09
CA GLY A 348 19.58 -1.40 35.72
C GLY A 348 19.43 -1.13 34.22
N LYS A 349 19.62 -2.13 33.36
CA LYS A 349 19.31 -2.06 31.93
C LYS A 349 17.94 -2.67 31.66
N THR A 350 17.14 -1.97 30.84
CA THR A 350 15.83 -2.45 30.40
C THR A 350 16.01 -3.17 29.07
N TYR A 351 15.70 -4.46 29.04
CA TYR A 351 15.68 -5.25 27.83
C TYR A 351 14.22 -5.37 27.36
N ARG A 352 13.97 -5.05 26.08
CA ARG A 352 12.69 -5.30 25.40
C ARG A 352 12.82 -6.62 24.66
N PHE A 353 11.93 -7.56 24.97
CA PHE A 353 11.74 -8.81 24.24
C PHE A 353 10.32 -8.84 23.69
#